data_AF-A0A060Y1I0-F1
#
_entry.id   AF-A0A060Y1I0-F1
#
_cell.length_a   1.000
_cell.length_b   1.000
_cell.length_c   1.000
_cell.angle_alpha   90.00
_cell.angle_beta   90.00
_cell.angle_gamma   90.00
#
_symmetry.space_group_name_H-M   'P 1'
#
loop_
_entity.id
_entity.type
_entity.pdbx_description
1 polymer ?
#
loop_
_entity_poly.entity_id
_entity_poly.type
_entity_poly.pdbx_seq_one_letter_code
_entity_poly.pdbx_strand_id
1 'polypeptide(L)'
;MDGNRPLTQMSYCTVVDKNDQCQFICYTHKYSEMFNVGLTDASDVWSTDFTDETLNQFRRKFALKSTEDYILKIRSACGSGSVSVSMQDSCAVLCVGTSPGDLSVTLSRLKQPKAKEKLRELLFRMADSLTRLDHTSGPAPFSPGKSPHKRNTDFEPRRQLQSGQTLAVKKRLPGDSLINPGTRRKRPATGVAFDDEDDQ
;
A
#
# COMPACT_ATOMS: atom_id res chain seq x y z
N MET A 1 23.84 17.68 14.36
CA MET A 1 24.64 17.68 13.12
C MET A 1 24.01 16.66 12.18
N ASP A 2 22.81 16.95 11.67
CA ASP A 2 22.16 16.08 10.69
C ASP A 2 22.76 16.40 9.33
N GLY A 3 23.94 15.82 9.10
CA GLY A 3 24.64 15.87 7.83
C GLY A 3 23.73 15.33 6.75
N ASN A 4 23.41 16.22 5.80
CA ASN A 4 22.67 16.02 4.57
C ASN A 4 23.05 14.69 3.89
N ARG A 5 22.39 13.58 4.28
CA ARG A 5 22.58 12.29 3.63
C ARG A 5 22.00 12.43 2.23
N PRO A 6 22.75 12.08 1.16
CA PRO A 6 22.21 12.12 -0.18
C PRO A 6 20.94 11.28 -0.24
N LEU A 7 19.82 11.94 -0.58
CA LEU A 7 18.52 11.31 -0.74
C LEU A 7 18.64 10.23 -1.82
N THR A 8 18.75 8.98 -1.39
CA THR A 8 18.75 7.86 -2.30
C THR A 8 17.32 7.53 -2.63
N GLN A 9 16.90 7.81 -3.86
CA GLN A 9 15.56 7.48 -4.32
C GLN A 9 15.60 6.15 -5.08
N MET A 10 14.78 5.21 -4.65
CA MET A 10 14.54 3.96 -5.36
C MET A 10 13.06 3.78 -5.68
N SER A 11 12.80 3.21 -6.85
CA SER A 11 11.47 2.79 -7.29
C SER A 11 11.59 1.36 -7.78
N TYR A 12 10.59 0.54 -7.52
CA TYR A 12 10.58 -0.87 -7.89
C TYR A 12 9.24 -1.22 -8.56
N CYS A 13 9.26 -2.11 -9.54
CA CYS A 13 8.08 -2.78 -10.07
C CYS A 13 8.44 -4.18 -10.55
N THR A 14 7.43 -5.04 -10.68
CA THR A 14 7.58 -6.35 -11.28
C THR A 14 7.37 -6.25 -12.78
N VAL A 15 8.15 -7.03 -13.54
CA VAL A 15 8.07 -7.11 -14.99
C VAL A 15 8.18 -8.57 -15.40
N VAL A 16 7.62 -8.92 -16.56
CA VAL A 16 7.64 -10.28 -17.09
C VAL A 16 8.48 -10.35 -18.36
N ASP A 17 9.20 -11.45 -18.54
CA ASP A 17 9.83 -11.76 -19.82
C ASP A 17 8.75 -12.23 -20.81
N LYS A 18 8.85 -11.72 -22.03
CA LYS A 18 7.99 -12.06 -23.17
C LYS A 18 8.06 -13.54 -23.52
N ASN A 19 9.21 -14.17 -23.34
CA ASN A 19 9.47 -15.51 -23.87
C ASN A 19 9.01 -16.61 -22.92
N ASP A 20 9.41 -16.54 -21.65
CA ASP A 20 9.23 -17.63 -20.67
C ASP A 20 8.26 -17.28 -19.53
N GLN A 21 7.70 -16.06 -19.52
CA GLN A 21 6.84 -15.53 -18.45
C GLN A 21 7.51 -15.49 -17.06
N CYS A 22 8.85 -15.56 -17.00
CA CYS A 22 9.57 -15.40 -15.75
C CYS A 22 9.37 -13.97 -15.22
N GLN A 23 9.23 -13.87 -13.89
CA GLN A 23 9.02 -12.60 -13.20
C GLN A 23 10.35 -12.04 -12.73
N PHE A 24 10.55 -10.75 -12.98
CA PHE A 24 11.73 -10.00 -12.57
C PHE A 24 11.32 -8.78 -11.77
N ILE A 25 12.24 -8.30 -10.93
CA ILE A 25 12.14 -7.02 -10.26
C ILE A 25 12.94 -6.00 -11.08
N CYS A 26 12.23 -5.03 -11.66
CA CYS A 26 12.82 -3.82 -12.24
C CYS A 26 12.94 -2.76 -11.14
N TYR A 27 14.12 -2.18 -10.99
CA TYR A 27 14.35 -1.10 -10.04
C TYR A 27 15.11 0.05 -10.67
N THR A 28 14.85 1.26 -10.19
CA THR A 28 15.64 2.45 -10.50
C THR A 28 16.37 2.88 -9.24
N HIS A 29 17.62 3.30 -9.37
CA HIS A 29 18.43 3.80 -8.28
C HIS A 29 19.02 5.16 -8.67
N LYS A 30 18.65 6.20 -7.92
CA LYS A 30 19.23 7.53 -8.02
C LYS A 30 20.03 7.82 -6.75
N TYR A 31 21.33 8.02 -6.91
CA TYR A 31 22.25 8.44 -5.86
C TYR A 31 22.97 9.70 -6.30
N SER A 32 22.60 10.85 -5.71
CA SER A 32 23.06 12.16 -6.18
C SER A 32 22.75 12.32 -7.68
N GLU A 33 23.75 12.59 -8.52
CA GLU A 33 23.61 12.71 -9.98
C GLU A 33 23.66 11.35 -10.71
N MET A 34 24.06 10.27 -10.03
CA MET A 34 24.14 8.95 -10.65
C MET A 34 22.76 8.29 -10.70
N PHE A 35 22.30 8.00 -11.91
CA PHE A 35 21.04 7.30 -12.15
C PHE A 35 21.31 5.97 -12.86
N ASN A 36 20.75 4.88 -12.34
CA ASN A 36 20.80 3.57 -12.98
C ASN A 36 19.45 2.86 -12.92
N VAL A 37 19.21 2.03 -13.94
CA VAL A 37 18.11 1.08 -13.99
C VAL A 37 18.71 -0.32 -13.84
N GLY A 38 18.09 -1.15 -13.03
CA GLY A 38 18.49 -2.52 -12.81
C GLY A 38 17.34 -3.49 -12.90
N LEU A 39 17.69 -4.74 -13.13
CA LEU A 39 16.78 -5.88 -13.22
C LEU A 39 17.36 -7.03 -12.40
N THR A 40 16.51 -7.81 -11.74
CA THR A 40 16.93 -9.04 -11.07
C THR A 40 15.82 -10.08 -11.04
N ASP A 41 16.21 -11.35 -11.15
CA ASP A 41 15.37 -12.54 -10.92
C ASP A 41 15.57 -13.12 -9.50
N ALA A 42 16.16 -12.32 -8.60
CA ALA A 42 16.61 -12.70 -7.26
C ALA A 42 17.80 -13.70 -7.20
N SER A 43 18.43 -14.01 -8.34
CA SER A 43 19.69 -14.75 -8.42
C SER A 43 20.77 -13.88 -9.07
N ASP A 44 20.50 -13.43 -10.28
CA ASP A 44 21.34 -12.57 -11.09
C ASP A 44 20.85 -11.12 -11.08
N VAL A 45 21.77 -10.21 -11.38
CA VAL A 45 21.49 -8.78 -11.43
C VAL A 45 22.03 -8.22 -12.73
N TRP A 46 21.17 -7.52 -13.46
CA TRP A 46 21.52 -6.72 -14.62
C TRP A 46 21.40 -5.25 -14.26
N SER A 47 22.31 -4.44 -14.78
CA SER A 47 22.29 -2.99 -14.55
C SER A 47 22.65 -2.26 -15.83
N THR A 48 22.12 -1.06 -15.97
CA THR A 48 22.71 -0.07 -16.87
C THR A 48 24.08 0.35 -16.34
N ASP A 49 25.00 0.64 -17.25
CA ASP A 49 26.28 1.29 -16.96
C ASP A 49 26.22 2.74 -17.44
N PHE A 50 25.23 3.49 -16.95
CA PHE A 50 25.05 4.88 -17.37
C PHE A 50 26.21 5.74 -16.86
N THR A 51 26.96 6.31 -17.80
CA THR A 51 27.74 7.54 -17.60
C THR A 51 26.86 8.76 -17.83
N ASP A 52 27.30 9.95 -17.42
CA ASP A 52 26.57 11.19 -17.65
C ASP A 52 26.33 11.43 -19.15
N GLU A 53 27.29 11.09 -20.01
CA GLU A 53 27.17 11.23 -21.47
C GLU A 53 26.11 10.28 -22.03
N THR A 54 26.19 8.99 -21.68
CA THR A 54 25.25 7.97 -22.17
C THR A 54 23.83 8.23 -21.67
N LEU A 55 23.67 8.68 -20.42
CA LEU A 55 22.39 9.08 -19.87
C LEU A 55 21.83 10.31 -20.59
N ASN A 56 22.66 11.32 -20.88
CA ASN A 56 22.25 12.49 -21.64
C ASN A 56 21.81 12.14 -23.06
N GLN A 57 22.56 11.28 -23.74
CA GLN A 57 22.20 10.79 -25.07
C GLN A 57 20.88 10.02 -25.03
N PHE A 58 20.69 9.18 -24.02
CA PHE A 58 19.46 8.42 -23.81
C PHE A 58 18.25 9.34 -23.56
N ARG A 59 18.41 10.36 -22.72
CA ARG A 59 17.37 11.38 -22.47
C ARG A 59 16.96 12.09 -23.76
N ARG A 60 17.93 12.50 -24.60
CA ARG A 60 17.65 13.13 -25.90
C ARG A 60 16.93 12.17 -26.84
N LYS A 61 17.38 10.91 -26.92
CA LYS A 61 16.77 9.87 -27.78
C LYS A 61 15.29 9.66 -27.48
N PHE A 62 14.91 9.68 -26.20
CA PHE A 62 13.54 9.43 -25.76
C PHE A 62 12.77 10.69 -25.30
N ALA A 63 13.28 11.88 -25.63
CA ALA A 63 12.71 13.18 -25.28
C ALA A 63 12.36 13.34 -23.77
N LEU A 64 13.21 12.81 -22.89
CA LEU A 64 13.06 12.90 -21.44
C LEU A 64 13.72 14.20 -20.93
N LYS A 65 13.01 14.97 -20.09
CA LYS A 65 13.54 16.25 -19.56
C LYS A 65 14.40 16.03 -18.31
N SER A 66 14.14 14.96 -17.57
CA SER A 66 14.79 14.66 -16.29
C SER A 66 14.93 13.14 -16.06
N THR A 67 15.64 12.76 -15.00
CA THR A 67 15.67 11.37 -14.51
C THR A 67 14.33 10.96 -13.89
N GLU A 68 13.61 11.91 -13.34
CA GLU A 68 12.30 11.76 -12.71
C GLU A 68 11.25 11.41 -13.76
N ASP A 69 11.33 12.01 -14.96
CA ASP A 69 10.49 11.66 -16.10
C ASP A 69 10.70 10.20 -16.52
N TYR A 70 11.95 9.73 -16.46
CA TYR A 70 12.28 8.33 -16.73
C TYR A 70 11.60 7.44 -15.67
N ILE A 71 11.84 7.69 -14.39
CA ILE A 71 11.25 6.90 -13.29
C ILE A 71 9.73 6.86 -13.41
N LEU A 72 9.10 8.00 -13.70
CA LEU A 72 7.65 8.11 -13.87
C LEU A 72 7.16 7.28 -15.07
N LYS A 73 7.89 7.32 -16.19
CA LYS A 73 7.55 6.55 -17.40
C LYS A 73 7.62 5.04 -17.14
N ILE A 74 8.68 4.54 -16.49
CA ILE A 74 8.77 3.13 -16.08
C ILE A 74 7.61 2.77 -15.17
N ARG A 75 7.37 3.57 -14.12
CA ARG A 75 6.34 3.29 -13.12
C ARG A 75 4.94 3.24 -13.74
N SER A 76 4.61 4.20 -14.59
CA SER A 76 3.34 4.26 -15.30
C SER A 76 3.14 3.02 -16.17
N ALA A 77 4.15 2.66 -16.96
CA ALA A 77 4.09 1.49 -17.81
C ALA A 77 4.02 0.17 -17.01
N CYS A 78 4.70 0.09 -15.86
CA CYS A 78 4.58 -1.04 -14.95
C CYS A 78 3.15 -1.18 -14.42
N GLY A 79 2.50 -0.06 -14.06
CA GLY A 79 1.10 -0.06 -13.62
C GLY A 79 0.09 -0.41 -14.72
N SER A 80 0.41 -0.14 -15.99
CA SER A 80 -0.44 -0.48 -17.14
C SER A 80 -0.12 -1.83 -17.79
N GLY A 81 0.88 -2.58 -17.30
CA GLY A 81 1.34 -3.83 -17.91
C GLY A 81 2.05 -3.65 -19.26
N SER A 82 2.51 -2.44 -19.58
CA SER A 82 3.18 -2.10 -20.84
C SER A 82 4.71 -2.22 -20.74
N VAL A 83 5.23 -2.88 -19.71
CA VAL A 83 6.66 -3.14 -19.55
C VAL A 83 6.94 -4.61 -19.79
N SER A 84 8.01 -4.87 -20.53
CA SER A 84 8.44 -6.23 -20.85
C SER A 84 9.95 -6.32 -20.85
N VAL A 85 10.45 -7.51 -20.55
CA VAL A 85 11.87 -7.84 -20.68
C VAL A 85 12.04 -8.87 -21.79
N SER A 86 13.20 -8.82 -22.44
CA SER A 86 13.71 -9.91 -23.28
C SER A 86 15.09 -10.27 -22.78
N MET A 87 15.25 -11.51 -22.34
CA MET A 87 16.54 -12.04 -21.89
C MET A 87 17.41 -12.48 -23.07
N GLN A 88 18.70 -12.19 -22.97
CA GLN A 88 19.77 -12.65 -23.89
C GLN A 88 20.94 -13.16 -23.04
N ASP A 89 21.85 -13.95 -23.62
CA ASP A 89 22.88 -14.71 -22.89
C ASP A 89 23.63 -13.91 -21.81
N SER A 90 24.04 -12.67 -22.12
CA SER A 90 24.76 -11.79 -21.18
C SER A 90 24.05 -10.48 -20.85
N CYS A 91 22.90 -10.22 -21.47
CA CYS A 91 22.24 -8.92 -21.44
C CYS A 91 20.72 -9.08 -21.30
N ALA A 92 20.06 -8.10 -20.72
CA ALA A 92 18.61 -8.01 -20.69
C ALA A 92 18.18 -6.73 -21.42
N VAL A 93 17.10 -6.79 -22.20
CA VAL A 93 16.53 -5.59 -22.82
C VAL A 93 15.20 -5.29 -22.15
N LEU A 94 15.12 -4.16 -21.46
CA LEU A 94 13.90 -3.65 -20.86
C LEU A 94 13.20 -2.72 -21.85
N CYS A 95 11.97 -3.06 -22.21
CA CYS A 95 11.11 -2.27 -23.09
C CYS A 95 9.93 -1.71 -22.29
N VAL A 96 9.74 -0.40 -22.41
CA VAL A 96 8.72 0.39 -21.72
C VAL A 96 7.79 0.98 -22.79
N GLY A 97 6.77 0.19 -23.14
CA GLY A 97 5.84 0.41 -24.22
C GLY A 97 5.82 -0.74 -25.25
N THR A 98 4.96 -0.61 -26.26
CA THR A 98 4.72 -1.62 -27.32
C THR A 98 4.94 -1.09 -28.73
N SER A 99 5.11 0.22 -28.89
CA SER A 99 5.21 0.92 -30.17
C SER A 99 6.67 1.07 -30.62
N PRO A 100 6.94 1.10 -31.94
CA PRO A 100 8.24 1.49 -32.46
C PRO A 100 8.61 2.91 -31.98
N GLY A 101 9.76 3.05 -31.32
CA GLY A 101 10.21 4.30 -30.70
C GLY A 101 9.95 4.40 -29.19
N ASP A 102 9.24 3.42 -28.62
CA ASP A 102 9.10 3.32 -27.17
C ASP A 102 10.43 3.09 -26.47
N LEU A 103 10.45 3.44 -25.19
CA LEU A 103 11.67 3.48 -24.41
C LEU A 103 12.23 2.06 -24.25
N SER A 104 13.47 1.87 -24.68
CA SER A 104 14.17 0.60 -24.60
C SER A 104 15.57 0.81 -24.09
N VAL A 105 16.00 -0.02 -23.14
CA VAL A 105 17.33 0.04 -22.54
C VAL A 105 17.92 -1.36 -22.42
N THR A 106 19.20 -1.48 -22.79
CA THR A 106 19.97 -2.71 -22.61
C THR A 106 20.69 -2.66 -21.27
N LEU A 107 20.61 -3.74 -20.50
CA LEU A 107 21.25 -3.93 -19.22
C LEU A 107 22.27 -5.07 -19.34
N SER A 108 23.44 -4.87 -18.75
CA SER A 108 24.53 -5.84 -18.74
C SER A 108 24.49 -6.66 -17.45
N ARG A 109 24.77 -7.96 -17.53
CA ARG A 109 24.85 -8.82 -16.33
C ARG A 109 26.04 -8.40 -15.47
N LEU A 110 25.79 -8.19 -14.18
CA LEU A 110 26.82 -7.85 -13.21
C LEU A 110 27.62 -9.09 -12.80
N LYS A 111 28.91 -8.89 -12.50
CA LYS A 111 29.76 -9.93 -11.93
C LYS A 111 29.33 -10.27 -10.50
N GLN A 112 29.44 -11.55 -10.14
CA GLN A 112 28.95 -12.14 -8.88
C GLN A 112 29.24 -11.34 -7.60
N PRO A 113 30.45 -10.82 -7.32
CA PRO A 113 30.69 -10.07 -6.10
C PRO A 113 29.83 -8.79 -6.00
N LYS A 114 29.78 -8.02 -7.10
CA LYS A 114 29.01 -6.77 -7.20
C LYS A 114 27.51 -7.05 -7.27
N ALA A 115 27.10 -8.11 -7.98
CA ALA A 115 25.71 -8.53 -8.08
C ALA A 115 25.14 -8.89 -6.69
N LYS A 116 25.88 -9.69 -5.91
CA LYS A 116 25.47 -10.10 -4.56
C LYS A 116 25.34 -8.91 -3.61
N GLU A 117 26.27 -7.97 -3.67
CA GLU A 117 26.19 -6.74 -2.87
C GLU A 117 24.95 -5.91 -3.23
N LYS A 118 24.68 -5.72 -4.53
CA LYS A 118 23.51 -4.99 -5.02
C LYS A 118 22.19 -5.66 -4.67
N LEU A 119 22.12 -6.98 -4.82
CA LEU A 119 20.93 -7.75 -4.45
C LEU A 119 20.66 -7.66 -2.95
N ARG A 120 21.71 -7.80 -2.12
CA ARG A 120 21.59 -7.64 -0.67
C ARG A 120 21.07 -6.25 -0.29
N GLU A 121 21.65 -5.20 -0.86
CA GLU A 121 21.22 -3.82 -0.64
C GLU A 121 19.75 -3.62 -1.03
N LEU A 122 19.36 -4.10 -2.21
CA LEU A 122 17.99 -4.02 -2.72
C LEU A 122 16.99 -4.70 -1.77
N LEU A 123 17.28 -5.93 -1.33
CA LEU A 123 16.41 -6.69 -0.43
C LEU A 123 16.19 -5.96 0.90
N PHE A 124 17.27 -5.47 1.54
CA PHE A 124 17.14 -4.73 2.79
C PHE A 124 16.39 -3.41 2.64
N ARG A 125 16.59 -2.70 1.52
CA ARG A 125 15.83 -1.47 1.23
C ARG A 125 14.36 -1.73 0.97
N MET A 126 14.02 -2.80 0.26
CA MET A 126 12.62 -3.19 0.06
C MET A 126 11.97 -3.55 1.40
N ALA A 127 12.66 -4.34 2.24
CA ALA A 127 12.18 -4.67 3.57
C ALA A 127 11.96 -3.42 4.45
N ASP A 128 12.91 -2.48 4.47
CA ASP A 128 12.78 -1.21 5.20
C ASP A 128 11.65 -0.33 4.63
N SER A 129 11.42 -0.35 3.32
CA SER A 129 10.31 0.39 2.72
C SER A 129 8.94 -0.15 3.13
N LEU A 130 8.82 -1.47 3.32
CA LEU A 130 7.59 -2.11 3.78
C LEU A 130 7.30 -1.80 5.24
N THR A 131 8.31 -1.86 6.11
CA THR A 131 8.14 -1.51 7.54
C THR A 131 7.71 -0.05 7.70
N ARG A 132 8.31 0.88 6.94
CA ARG A 132 7.91 2.29 6.95
C ARG A 132 6.49 2.49 6.43
N LEU A 133 6.05 1.73 5.42
CA LEU A 133 4.68 1.80 4.92
C LEU A 133 3.68 1.44 6.03
N ASP A 134 3.94 0.35 6.77
CA ASP A 134 3.09 -0.10 7.88
C ASP A 134 3.00 0.93 9.01
N HIS A 135 4.07 1.69 9.25
CA HIS A 135 4.09 2.77 10.24
C HIS A 135 3.44 4.08 9.76
N THR A 136 3.35 4.29 8.44
CA THR A 136 2.72 5.48 7.85
C THR A 136 1.23 5.26 7.57
N SER A 137 0.81 4.00 7.38
CA SER A 137 -0.57 3.58 7.46
C SER A 137 -1.00 3.45 8.93
N GLY A 138 -1.16 4.59 9.61
CA GLY A 138 -1.98 4.63 10.81
C GLY A 138 -3.38 4.05 10.50
N PRO A 139 -4.11 3.52 11.50
CA PRO A 139 -5.42 2.93 11.25
C PRO A 139 -6.26 3.92 10.46
N ALA A 140 -6.71 3.51 9.26
CA ALA A 140 -7.71 4.26 8.53
C ALA A 140 -8.83 4.59 9.54
N PRO A 141 -9.27 5.85 9.66
CA PRO A 141 -10.41 6.13 10.51
C PRO A 141 -11.59 5.37 9.90
N PHE A 142 -11.89 4.20 10.46
CA PHE A 142 -13.16 3.54 10.31
C PHE A 142 -14.21 4.46 10.94
N SER A 143 -14.59 5.50 10.20
CA SER A 143 -15.87 6.14 10.39
C SER A 143 -16.89 5.14 9.84
N PRO A 144 -17.75 4.52 10.66
CA PRO A 144 -18.87 3.76 10.14
C PRO A 144 -19.75 4.77 9.41
N GLY A 145 -19.68 4.77 8.08
CA GLY A 145 -20.44 5.68 7.24
C GLY A 145 -21.93 5.52 7.53
N LYS A 146 -22.54 6.53 8.15
CA LYS A 146 -23.96 6.79 7.94
C LYS A 146 -24.06 7.55 6.62
N SER A 147 -24.45 6.86 5.56
CA SER A 147 -24.87 7.51 4.33
C SER A 147 -26.05 8.45 4.64
N PRO A 148 -26.04 9.73 4.25
CA PRO A 148 -27.26 10.49 4.17
C PRO A 148 -27.89 10.11 2.83
N HIS A 149 -28.64 9.00 2.81
CA HIS A 149 -29.65 8.84 1.78
C HIS A 149 -30.59 10.04 1.89
N LYS A 150 -30.55 10.92 0.87
CA LYS A 150 -31.61 11.85 0.54
C LYS A 150 -32.91 11.05 0.46
N ARG A 151 -33.69 11.06 1.54
CA ARG A 151 -35.12 10.76 1.51
C ARG A 151 -35.83 12.06 1.85
N ASN A 152 -36.33 12.71 0.81
CA ASN A 152 -37.43 13.66 0.93
C ASN A 152 -38.61 12.89 1.51
N THR A 153 -38.90 13.14 2.77
CA THR A 153 -40.22 12.91 3.36
C THR A 153 -40.45 14.06 4.32
N ASP A 154 -41.21 15.04 3.85
CA ASP A 154 -41.79 16.09 4.65
C ASP A 154 -42.54 15.47 5.83
N PHE A 155 -42.03 15.70 7.04
CA PHE A 155 -42.83 15.63 8.25
C PHE A 155 -42.54 16.87 9.06
N GLU A 156 -43.30 17.91 8.74
CA GLU A 156 -43.40 19.13 9.53
C GLU A 156 -43.79 18.77 10.98
N PRO A 157 -43.12 19.30 12.01
CA PRO A 157 -43.51 19.04 13.38
C PRO A 157 -44.82 19.78 13.65
N ARG A 158 -45.92 19.03 13.71
CA ARG A 158 -47.23 19.55 14.13
C ARG A 158 -47.06 20.22 15.51
N ARG A 159 -47.09 21.55 15.53
CA ARG A 159 -47.18 22.33 16.77
C ARG A 159 -48.53 22.05 17.41
N GLN A 160 -48.57 21.09 18.33
CA GLN A 160 -49.70 20.93 19.22
C GLN A 160 -49.44 21.79 20.46
N LEU A 161 -49.99 23.00 20.41
CA LEU A 161 -50.16 23.88 21.55
C LEU A 161 -51.22 23.24 22.45
N GLN A 162 -50.84 22.85 23.67
CA GLN A 162 -51.52 23.20 24.93
C GLN A 162 -51.34 22.14 26.04
N SER A 163 -51.02 22.68 27.21
CA SER A 163 -51.43 22.23 28.54
C SER A 163 -50.61 21.12 29.22
N GLY A 164 -49.74 21.58 30.13
CA GLY A 164 -49.64 21.03 31.49
C GLY A 164 -49.32 19.55 31.63
N GLN A 165 -48.04 19.24 31.83
CA GLN A 165 -47.52 18.50 33.00
C GLN A 165 -46.06 18.14 32.72
N THR A 166 -45.17 18.65 33.56
CA THR A 166 -43.80 18.21 33.71
C THR A 166 -43.79 16.73 34.10
N LEU A 167 -43.71 15.83 33.12
CA LEU A 167 -43.39 14.43 33.41
C LEU A 167 -41.91 14.37 33.76
N ALA A 168 -41.67 14.36 35.06
CA ALA A 168 -40.39 14.14 35.69
C ALA A 168 -39.60 13.05 34.94
N VAL A 169 -38.36 13.36 34.57
CA VAL A 169 -37.37 12.35 34.19
C VAL A 169 -37.22 11.42 35.39
N LYS A 170 -37.95 10.31 35.41
CA LYS A 170 -37.78 9.27 36.43
C LYS A 170 -36.32 8.86 36.39
N LYS A 171 -35.58 9.17 37.47
CA LYS A 171 -34.19 8.75 37.65
C LYS A 171 -34.13 7.24 37.45
N ARG A 172 -33.37 6.81 36.44
CA ARG A 172 -33.14 5.39 36.14
C ARG A 172 -32.49 4.74 37.34
N LEU A 173 -32.97 3.56 37.74
CA LEU A 173 -32.37 2.84 38.85
C LEU A 173 -31.04 2.22 38.37
N PRO A 174 -30.00 2.18 39.23
CA PRO A 174 -28.75 1.51 38.89
C PRO A 174 -29.01 0.07 38.45
N GLY A 175 -28.57 -0.25 37.22
CA GLY A 175 -28.77 -1.57 36.63
C GLY A 175 -29.88 -1.67 35.59
N ASP A 176 -30.63 -0.61 35.26
CA ASP A 176 -31.53 -0.64 34.10
C ASP A 176 -30.77 -0.74 32.77
N SER A 177 -31.26 -1.59 31.86
CA SER A 177 -30.59 -1.85 30.58
C SER A 177 -30.61 -0.60 29.69
N LEU A 178 -29.43 -0.14 29.29
CA LEU A 178 -29.25 1.00 28.38
C LEU A 178 -29.61 0.68 26.93
N ILE A 179 -29.46 -0.58 26.52
CA ILE A 179 -29.62 -1.00 25.12
C ILE A 179 -31.10 -1.28 24.79
N ASN A 180 -31.87 -1.78 25.77
CA ASN A 180 -33.30 -2.07 25.61
C ASN A 180 -34.11 -1.54 26.81
N PRO A 181 -34.37 -0.22 26.86
CA PRO A 181 -35.20 0.37 27.89
C PRO A 181 -36.62 -0.22 27.83
N GLY A 182 -37.15 -0.66 28.98
CA GLY A 182 -38.51 -1.20 29.11
C GLY A 182 -38.63 -2.73 28.99
N THR A 183 -37.54 -3.46 28.73
CA THR A 183 -37.60 -4.92 28.72
C THR A 183 -37.51 -5.47 30.16
N ARG A 184 -38.54 -6.21 30.61
CA ARG A 184 -38.55 -6.88 31.92
C ARG A 184 -37.49 -7.98 31.97
N ARG A 185 -36.65 -7.95 33.01
CA ARG A 185 -35.67 -9.02 33.27
C ARG A 185 -36.35 -10.34 33.63
N LYS A 186 -35.75 -11.44 33.20
CA LYS A 186 -36.10 -12.78 33.69
C LYS A 186 -35.62 -12.91 35.15
N ARG A 187 -36.49 -13.42 36.03
CA ARG A 187 -36.16 -13.62 37.45
C ARG A 187 -35.07 -14.70 37.56
N PRO A 188 -34.08 -14.53 38.46
CA PRO A 188 -33.11 -15.58 38.71
C PRO A 188 -33.81 -16.82 39.30
N ALA A 189 -33.29 -18.00 38.98
CA ALA A 189 -33.85 -19.26 39.48
C ALA A 189 -33.67 -19.33 41.00
N THR A 190 -34.78 -19.54 41.71
CA THR A 190 -34.78 -19.81 43.15
C THR A 190 -34.35 -21.27 43.33
N GLY A 191 -33.31 -21.49 44.13
CA GLY A 191 -32.78 -22.84 44.38
C GLY A 191 -33.80 -23.77 45.01
N VAL A 192 -33.59 -25.08 44.83
CA VAL A 192 -34.35 -26.14 45.50
C VAL A 192 -33.85 -26.29 46.94
N ALA A 193 -34.77 -26.27 47.90
CA ALA A 193 -34.49 -26.66 49.28
C ALA A 193 -34.60 -28.18 49.40
N PHE A 194 -33.64 -28.81 50.06
CA PHE A 194 -33.71 -30.21 50.46
C PHE A 194 -34.20 -30.24 51.90
N ASP A 195 -35.27 -30.99 52.17
CA ASP A 195 -35.69 -31.28 53.54
C ASP A 195 -34.68 -32.25 54.16
N ASP A 196 -34.14 -31.88 55.32
CA ASP A 196 -33.31 -32.77 56.14
C ASP A 196 -34.25 -33.71 56.89
N GLU A 197 -34.31 -34.99 56.49
CA GLU A 197 -34.98 -36.02 57.27
C GLU A 197 -34.09 -36.40 58.46
N ASP A 198 -34.67 -36.31 59.66
CA ASP A 198 -34.06 -36.55 60.97
C ASP A 198 -33.36 -37.91 61.08
N ASP A 199 -32.09 -37.88 61.48
CA ASP A 199 -31.34 -39.06 61.96
C ASP A 199 -31.85 -39.46 63.36
N GLN A 200 -32.65 -40.54 63.39
CA GLN A 200 -32.77 -41.60 64.41
C GLN A 200 -32.97 -41.28 65.90
#